data_AF-A0A9D6SHZ1-F1
#
_entry.id   AF-A0A9D6SHZ1-F1
#
_cell.length_a   1.000
_cell.length_b   1.000
_cell.length_c   1.000
_cell.angle_alpha   90.00
_cell.angle_beta   90.00
_cell.angle_gamma   90.00
#
_symmetry.space_group_name_H-M   'P 1'
#
loop_
_entity.id
_entity.type
_entity.pdbx_description
1 polymer ?
#
loop_
_entity_poly.entity_id
_entity_poly.type
_entity_poly.pdbx_seq_one_letter_code
_entity_poly.pdbx_strand_id
1 'polypeptide(L)'
;MNKTTHDMSETRRPGCQAFDLNLAAYLEGEDRPNVTRHARECSYCKVLLADLERVREASASLPLPEPPTRLWANIRATLVEEGVIRARQSFWQRWFPSPRLAPEARPMGALLALATMALILIASTGRFESPRRSDILASRGTVITAGIVAPGLTPALAQTVGQMEAAFRAQEDSFEPAMKATYKKSLEALDESIRETMGQCERHPDDLLARQYLVNAYQTKAEVLASALEFSR
;
A
#
# COMPACT_ATOMS: atom_id res chain seq x y z
N MET A 1 62.13 11.60 -32.35
CA MET A 1 62.69 11.17 -31.05
C MET A 1 61.53 11.00 -30.09
N ASN A 2 61.14 9.76 -29.79
CA ASN A 2 60.10 9.42 -28.82
C ASN A 2 60.68 9.40 -27.40
N LYS A 3 60.01 10.07 -26.45
CA LYS A 3 60.08 9.97 -24.97
C LYS A 3 59.29 11.19 -24.46
N THR A 4 58.18 11.13 -23.73
CA THR A 4 57.76 10.17 -22.69
C THR A 4 56.25 10.34 -22.47
N THR A 5 55.44 9.44 -23.01
CA THR A 5 54.06 9.19 -22.54
C THR A 5 54.12 7.98 -21.60
N HIS A 6 54.77 8.16 -20.47
CA HIS A 6 54.82 7.25 -19.32
C HIS A 6 55.35 8.13 -18.20
N ASP A 7 54.50 8.70 -17.35
CA ASP A 7 54.09 8.05 -16.11
C ASP A 7 52.97 8.88 -15.46
N MET A 8 51.72 8.41 -15.55
CA MET A 8 50.53 9.09 -15.00
C MET A 8 49.93 8.33 -13.80
N SER A 9 50.61 7.30 -13.27
CA SER A 9 50.04 6.39 -12.26
C SER A 9 51.02 5.87 -11.20
N GLU A 10 52.34 6.09 -11.33
CA GLU A 10 53.33 5.29 -10.61
C GLU A 10 53.77 5.83 -9.25
N THR A 11 53.18 6.94 -8.78
CA THR A 11 53.19 7.24 -7.33
C THR A 11 51.91 7.95 -6.94
N ARG A 12 50.80 7.20 -6.88
CA ARG A 12 49.55 7.68 -6.29
C ARG A 12 49.86 8.12 -4.86
N ARG A 13 49.93 9.43 -4.61
CA ARG A 13 50.23 9.99 -3.29
C ARG A 13 49.26 9.34 -2.28
N PRO A 14 49.71 9.01 -1.06
CA PRO A 14 48.90 8.26 -0.10
C PRO A 14 47.52 8.89 0.16
N GLY A 15 47.39 10.21 0.06
CA GLY A 15 46.11 10.93 0.12
C GLY A 15 45.14 10.60 -1.03
N CYS A 16 45.62 10.51 -2.27
CA CYS A 16 44.80 10.15 -3.43
C CYS A 16 44.35 8.69 -3.36
N GLN A 17 45.22 7.79 -2.87
CA GLN A 17 44.85 6.39 -2.66
C GLN A 17 43.77 6.25 -1.57
N ALA A 18 43.91 6.98 -0.47
CA ALA A 18 42.89 7.01 0.59
C ALA A 18 41.57 7.62 0.11
N PHE A 19 41.61 8.62 -0.77
CA PHE A 19 40.44 9.18 -1.43
C PHE A 19 39.71 8.10 -2.25
N ASP A 20 40.43 7.41 -3.16
CA ASP A 20 39.84 6.38 -4.02
C ASP A 20 39.19 5.24 -3.22
N LEU A 21 39.84 4.79 -2.14
CA LEU A 21 39.32 3.73 -1.28
C LEU A 21 38.02 4.10 -0.55
N ASN A 22 37.78 5.39 -0.30
CA ASN A 22 36.60 5.87 0.44
C ASN A 22 35.53 6.47 -0.49
N LEU A 23 35.84 6.65 -1.77
CA LEU A 23 34.98 7.35 -2.73
C LEU A 23 33.64 6.66 -2.93
N ALA A 24 33.62 5.33 -3.06
CA ALA A 24 32.38 4.57 -3.26
C ALA A 24 31.41 4.75 -2.08
N ALA A 25 31.88 4.50 -0.85
CA ALA A 25 31.08 4.68 0.35
C ALA A 25 30.56 6.11 0.51
N TYR A 26 31.37 7.12 0.16
CA TYR A 26 30.94 8.52 0.13
C TYR A 26 29.78 8.75 -0.86
N LEU A 27 29.88 8.21 -2.08
CA LEU A 27 28.85 8.37 -3.11
C LEU A 27 27.53 7.65 -2.75
N GLU A 28 27.61 6.57 -1.97
CA GLU A 28 26.44 5.88 -1.39
C GLU A 28 25.80 6.63 -0.21
N GLY A 29 26.39 7.76 0.21
CA GLY A 29 25.85 8.64 1.25
C GLY A 29 26.43 8.43 2.65
N GLU A 30 27.49 7.63 2.80
CA GLU A 30 28.22 7.55 4.06
C GLU A 30 29.07 8.81 4.29
N ASP A 31 29.16 9.25 5.55
CA ASP A 31 30.02 10.39 5.89
C ASP A 31 31.50 9.99 5.86
N ARG A 32 32.21 10.50 4.84
CA ARG A 32 33.65 10.25 4.61
C ARG A 32 34.38 11.61 4.54
N PRO A 33 34.71 12.23 5.69
CA PRO A 33 35.31 13.57 5.72
C PRO A 33 36.70 13.64 5.10
N ASN A 34 37.39 12.49 4.94
CA ASN A 34 38.66 12.41 4.24
C ASN A 34 38.51 12.65 2.72
N VAL A 35 37.39 12.25 2.11
CA VAL A 35 37.11 12.47 0.69
C VAL A 35 36.94 13.97 0.41
N THR A 36 36.08 14.64 1.19
CA THR A 36 35.82 16.08 1.03
C THR A 36 37.02 16.94 1.41
N ARG A 37 37.77 16.56 2.47
CA ARG A 37 39.02 17.24 2.83
C ARG A 37 40.05 17.14 1.71
N HIS A 38 40.31 15.93 1.20
CA HIS A 38 41.31 15.72 0.16
C HIS A 38 40.93 16.41 -1.16
N ALA A 39 39.64 16.41 -1.54
CA ALA A 39 39.15 17.11 -2.72
C ALA A 39 39.32 18.65 -2.63
N ARG A 40 39.46 19.24 -1.43
CA ARG A 40 39.80 20.67 -1.29
C ARG A 40 41.28 20.95 -1.54
N GLU A 41 42.14 19.98 -1.28
CA GLU A 41 43.61 20.12 -1.33
C GLU A 41 44.20 19.60 -2.65
N CYS A 42 43.53 18.68 -3.34
CA CYS A 42 43.98 18.09 -4.59
C CYS A 42 43.07 18.49 -5.76
N SER A 43 43.61 19.23 -6.73
CA SER A 43 42.87 19.68 -7.91
C SER A 43 42.34 18.52 -8.77
N TYR A 44 43.09 17.44 -8.90
CA TYR A 44 42.68 16.25 -9.65
C TYR A 44 41.47 15.57 -9.00
N CYS A 45 41.56 15.23 -7.71
CA CYS A 45 40.46 14.61 -6.98
C CYS A 45 39.24 15.53 -6.86
N LYS A 46 39.43 16.85 -6.84
CA LYS A 46 38.34 17.84 -6.90
C LYS A 46 37.52 17.70 -8.18
N VAL A 47 38.20 17.68 -9.33
CA VAL A 47 37.55 17.58 -10.64
C VAL A 47 36.85 16.24 -10.78
N LEU A 48 37.52 15.15 -10.36
CA LEU A 48 36.94 13.81 -10.38
C LEU A 48 35.67 13.71 -9.51
N LEU A 49 35.72 14.23 -8.28
CA LEU A 49 34.57 14.21 -7.38
C LEU A 49 33.39 15.00 -7.97
N ALA A 50 33.65 16.21 -8.49
CA ALA A 50 32.62 17.05 -9.09
C ALA A 50 31.98 16.40 -10.34
N ASP A 51 32.75 15.68 -11.14
CA ASP A 51 32.24 14.96 -12.31
C ASP A 51 31.33 13.79 -11.88
N LEU A 52 31.74 13.00 -10.88
CA LEU A 52 30.94 11.89 -10.36
C LEU A 52 29.66 12.37 -9.67
N GLU A 53 29.72 13.45 -8.90
CA GLU A 53 28.53 14.06 -8.28
C GLU A 53 27.55 14.56 -9.35
N ARG A 54 28.06 15.14 -10.45
CA ARG A 54 27.24 15.53 -11.61
C ARG A 54 26.59 14.33 -12.29
N VAL A 55 27.32 13.23 -12.50
CA VAL A 55 26.75 12.00 -13.07
C VAL A 55 25.66 11.43 -12.17
N ARG A 56 25.86 11.45 -10.85
CA ARG A 56 24.86 10.99 -9.87
C ARG A 56 23.59 11.83 -9.93
N GLU A 57 23.72 13.16 -9.94
CA GLU A 57 22.58 14.07 -10.05
C GLU A 57 21.82 13.88 -11.38
N ALA A 58 22.53 13.78 -12.50
CA ALA A 58 21.93 13.49 -13.80
C ALA A 58 21.20 12.13 -13.81
N SER A 59 21.82 11.10 -13.22
CA SER A 59 21.24 9.76 -13.14
C SER A 59 19.99 9.72 -12.24
N ALA A 60 19.94 10.53 -11.19
CA ALA A 60 18.78 10.63 -10.31
C ALA A 60 17.53 11.17 -11.03
N SER A 61 17.71 11.90 -12.13
CA SER A 61 16.61 12.41 -12.97
C SER A 61 16.11 11.43 -14.03
N LEU A 62 16.75 10.25 -14.15
CA LEU A 62 16.32 9.26 -15.13
C LEU A 62 14.95 8.69 -14.76
N PRO A 63 14.06 8.48 -15.75
CA PRO A 63 12.80 7.80 -15.52
C PRO A 63 13.08 6.37 -15.05
N LEU A 64 12.46 5.97 -13.94
CA LEU A 64 12.55 4.59 -13.49
C LEU A 64 11.81 3.68 -14.48
N PRO A 65 12.41 2.57 -14.92
CA PRO A 65 11.70 1.61 -15.75
C PRO A 65 10.53 1.01 -14.97
N GLU A 66 9.33 1.05 -15.55
CA GLU A 66 8.16 0.45 -14.93
C GLU A 66 8.30 -1.08 -14.93
N PRO A 67 8.34 -1.73 -13.74
CA PRO A 67 8.56 -3.17 -13.69
C PRO A 67 7.35 -3.90 -14.27
N PRO A 68 7.54 -5.03 -14.98
CA PRO A 68 6.43 -5.77 -15.54
C PRO A 68 5.50 -6.29 -14.44
N THR A 69 4.19 -6.21 -14.65
CA THR A 69 3.14 -6.51 -13.65
C THR A 69 3.31 -7.87 -12.97
N ARG A 70 3.80 -8.88 -13.71
CA ARG A 70 4.08 -10.23 -13.17
C ARG A 70 5.13 -10.24 -12.05
N LEU A 71 6.12 -9.34 -12.11
CA LEU A 71 7.18 -9.25 -11.11
C LEU A 71 6.59 -8.79 -9.77
N TRP A 72 5.72 -7.77 -9.80
CA TRP A 72 5.02 -7.28 -8.62
C TRP A 72 4.07 -8.31 -8.02
N ALA A 73 3.38 -9.08 -8.87
CA ALA A 73 2.54 -10.18 -8.40
C ALA A 73 3.35 -11.25 -7.65
N ASN A 74 4.52 -11.62 -8.19
CA ASN A 74 5.41 -12.60 -7.57
C ASN A 74 6.00 -12.08 -6.24
N ILE A 75 6.51 -10.85 -6.21
CA ILE A 75 7.03 -10.23 -4.97
C ILE A 75 5.95 -10.21 -3.90
N ARG A 76 4.70 -9.84 -4.26
CA ARG A 76 3.58 -9.87 -3.32
C ARG A 76 3.30 -11.28 -2.80
N ALA A 77 3.29 -12.28 -3.68
CA ALA A 77 3.06 -13.66 -3.28
C ALA A 77 4.13 -14.13 -2.28
N THR A 78 5.41 -13.87 -2.56
CA THR A 78 6.52 -14.21 -1.66
C THR A 78 6.41 -13.50 -0.31
N LEU A 79 6.12 -12.21 -0.29
CA LEU A 79 5.97 -11.45 0.97
C LEU A 79 4.75 -11.90 1.80
N VAL A 80 3.73 -12.45 1.16
CA VAL A 80 2.57 -13.05 1.84
C VAL A 80 2.94 -14.41 2.44
N GLU A 81 3.71 -15.22 1.71
CA GLU A 81 4.20 -16.52 2.18
C GLU A 81 5.17 -16.37 3.36
N GLU A 82 6.09 -15.40 3.28
CA GLU A 82 7.02 -15.05 4.36
C GLU A 82 6.33 -14.38 5.57
N GLY A 83 5.02 -14.08 5.47
CA GLY A 83 4.25 -13.47 6.53
C GLY A 83 4.59 -12.00 6.80
N VAL A 84 5.45 -11.39 5.97
CA VAL A 84 5.80 -9.96 6.03
C VAL A 84 4.56 -9.10 5.77
N ILE A 85 3.67 -9.57 4.89
CA ILE A 85 2.42 -8.90 4.53
C ILE A 85 1.26 -9.90 4.70
N ARG A 86 0.14 -9.47 5.28
CA ARG A 86 -1.08 -10.29 5.30
C ARG A 86 -1.72 -10.28 3.91
N ALA A 87 -2.09 -11.47 3.41
CA ALA A 87 -2.92 -11.57 2.22
C ALA A 87 -4.17 -10.69 2.41
N ARG A 88 -4.41 -9.76 1.49
CA ARG A 88 -5.62 -8.93 1.49
C ARG A 88 -6.80 -9.86 1.23
N GLN A 89 -7.50 -10.24 2.30
CA GLN A 89 -8.73 -11.02 2.17
C GLN A 89 -9.76 -10.12 1.49
N SER A 90 -10.17 -10.51 0.29
CA SER A 90 -11.24 -9.82 -0.41
C SER A 90 -12.46 -9.82 0.49
N PHE A 91 -13.02 -8.64 0.75
CA PHE A 91 -14.25 -8.47 1.51
C PHE A 91 -15.37 -9.38 0.97
N TRP A 92 -15.38 -9.64 -0.35
CA TRP A 92 -16.31 -10.58 -0.98
C TRP A 92 -16.14 -12.03 -0.54
N GLN A 93 -14.92 -12.51 -0.21
CA GLN A 93 -14.74 -13.84 0.38
C GLN A 93 -15.23 -13.94 1.82
N ARG A 94 -15.32 -12.79 2.51
CA ARG A 94 -15.89 -12.71 3.85
C ARG A 94 -17.42 -12.57 3.84
N TRP A 95 -17.97 -11.95 2.80
CA TRP A 95 -19.42 -11.74 2.65
C TRP A 95 -20.13 -12.86 1.88
N PHE A 96 -19.47 -13.42 0.87
CA PHE A 96 -19.90 -14.61 0.17
C PHE A 96 -18.93 -15.71 0.55
N PRO A 97 -19.27 -16.56 1.55
CA PRO A 97 -18.53 -17.79 1.72
C PRO A 97 -18.63 -18.51 0.38
N SER A 98 -17.50 -18.64 -0.32
CA SER A 98 -17.44 -19.47 -1.52
C SER A 98 -18.12 -20.78 -1.16
N PRO A 99 -19.14 -21.25 -1.92
CA PRO A 99 -19.63 -22.58 -1.71
C PRO A 99 -18.46 -23.47 -2.08
N ARG A 100 -17.68 -23.86 -1.06
CA ARG A 100 -16.85 -25.03 -1.17
C ARG A 100 -17.87 -26.11 -1.42
N LEU A 101 -18.02 -26.47 -2.70
CA LEU A 101 -18.55 -27.74 -3.14
C LEU A 101 -17.65 -28.77 -2.48
N ALA A 102 -17.92 -29.04 -1.21
CA ALA A 102 -17.55 -30.26 -0.55
C ALA A 102 -18.57 -31.27 -1.10
N PRO A 103 -18.20 -32.13 -2.06
CA PRO A 103 -18.99 -33.31 -2.28
C PRO A 103 -18.85 -34.15 -1.01
N GLU A 104 -19.93 -34.80 -0.58
CA GLU A 104 -19.98 -35.69 0.61
C GLU A 104 -20.19 -34.99 1.97
N ALA A 105 -21.43 -34.57 2.26
CA ALA A 105 -21.90 -34.51 3.64
C ALA A 105 -23.41 -34.82 3.73
N ARG A 106 -23.69 -35.92 4.45
CA ARG A 106 -25.00 -36.49 4.80
C ARG A 106 -26.00 -35.43 5.33
N PRO A 107 -27.32 -35.62 5.17
CA PRO A 107 -28.35 -34.62 5.47
C PRO A 107 -28.58 -34.46 7.00
N MET A 108 -27.62 -33.85 7.69
CA MET A 108 -27.76 -33.36 9.06
C MET A 108 -28.09 -31.86 9.13
N GLY A 109 -28.28 -31.19 7.98
CA GLY A 109 -28.66 -29.76 7.93
C GLY A 109 -30.12 -29.50 8.32
N ALA A 110 -31.01 -30.48 8.14
CA ALA A 110 -32.43 -30.32 8.46
C ALA A 110 -32.69 -30.22 9.97
N LEU A 111 -31.89 -30.91 10.80
CA LEU A 111 -32.05 -30.88 12.26
C LEU A 111 -31.54 -29.58 12.87
N LEU A 112 -30.46 -29.00 12.33
CA LEU A 112 -29.98 -27.69 12.77
C LEU A 112 -30.95 -26.56 12.37
N ALA A 113 -31.53 -26.62 11.16
CA ALA A 113 -32.51 -25.62 10.70
C ALA A 113 -33.82 -25.64 11.53
N LEU A 114 -34.28 -26.83 11.94
CA LEU A 114 -35.44 -26.96 12.81
C LEU A 114 -35.13 -26.50 14.25
N ALA A 115 -33.93 -26.77 14.76
CA ALA A 115 -33.50 -26.30 16.08
C ALA A 115 -33.36 -24.77 16.14
N THR A 116 -32.81 -24.13 15.09
CA THR A 116 -32.72 -22.66 15.03
C THR A 116 -34.10 -22.01 14.89
N MET A 117 -35.00 -22.60 14.10
CA MET A 117 -36.37 -22.09 13.95
C MET A 117 -37.18 -22.21 15.26
N ALA A 118 -37.01 -23.30 16.01
CA ALA A 118 -37.60 -23.46 17.34
C ALA A 118 -37.02 -22.45 18.35
N LEU A 119 -35.71 -22.20 18.32
CA LEU A 119 -35.06 -21.21 19.19
C LEU A 119 -35.53 -19.78 18.89
N ILE A 120 -35.77 -19.43 17.62
CA ILE A 120 -36.29 -18.12 17.20
C ILE A 120 -37.74 -17.92 17.65
N LEU A 121 -38.57 -18.97 17.61
CA LEU A 121 -39.96 -18.93 18.09
C LEU A 121 -40.06 -18.83 19.62
N ILE A 122 -39.08 -19.38 20.35
CA ILE A 122 -39.00 -19.24 21.81
C ILE A 122 -38.44 -17.87 22.19
N ALA A 123 -37.48 -17.33 21.45
CA ALA A 123 -36.89 -16.01 21.70
C ALA A 123 -37.83 -14.84 21.35
N SER A 124 -38.81 -15.02 20.45
CA SER A 124 -39.76 -13.95 20.07
C SER A 124 -40.90 -13.75 21.08
N THR A 125 -41.12 -14.71 21.99
CA THR A 125 -42.16 -14.62 23.03
C THR A 125 -41.62 -14.16 24.40
N GLY A 126 -40.31 -13.99 24.53
CA GLY A 126 -39.64 -13.56 25.75
C GLY A 126 -39.04 -12.16 25.63
N ARG A 127 -39.80 -11.15 26.06
CA ARG A 127 -39.35 -9.87 26.65
C ARG A 127 -38.28 -9.06 25.90
N PHE A 128 -38.78 -7.91 25.45
CA PHE A 128 -38.12 -6.62 25.51
C PHE A 128 -37.41 -6.42 26.86
N GLU A 129 -36.12 -6.70 26.93
CA GLU A 129 -35.25 -6.14 27.97
C GLU A 129 -33.87 -5.88 27.39
N SER A 130 -33.54 -4.59 27.30
CA SER A 130 -32.31 -4.04 26.78
C SER A 130 -31.10 -4.46 27.62
N PRO A 131 -30.05 -5.06 27.03
CA PRO A 131 -28.73 -5.08 27.64
C PRO A 131 -27.92 -3.89 27.13
N ARG A 132 -27.49 -3.06 28.08
CA ARG A 132 -26.52 -1.97 27.94
C ARG A 132 -25.36 -2.35 27.03
N ARG A 133 -25.05 -1.48 26.07
CA ARG A 133 -23.72 -1.38 25.45
C ARG A 133 -22.69 -1.08 26.53
N SER A 134 -21.82 -2.03 26.78
CA SER A 134 -20.47 -1.78 27.31
C SER A 134 -19.61 -3.02 27.08
N ASP A 135 -18.39 -2.75 26.60
CA ASP A 135 -17.22 -3.62 26.57
C ASP A 135 -17.04 -4.58 25.39
N ILE A 136 -16.71 -4.00 24.23
CA ILE A 136 -15.69 -4.59 23.34
C ILE A 136 -14.69 -3.48 22.94
N LEU A 137 -13.87 -3.09 23.91
CA LEU A 137 -12.64 -2.32 23.70
C LEU A 137 -11.50 -3.00 24.48
N ALA A 138 -11.10 -4.20 24.05
CA ALA A 138 -9.86 -4.83 24.50
C ALA A 138 -9.45 -5.97 23.56
N SER A 139 -9.04 -5.63 22.33
CA SER A 139 -7.95 -6.35 21.65
C SER A 139 -7.43 -5.48 20.51
N ARG A 140 -6.74 -4.41 20.89
CA ARG A 140 -5.88 -3.59 20.03
C ARG A 140 -4.48 -3.73 20.61
N GLY A 141 -3.53 -4.18 19.80
CA GLY A 141 -2.11 -4.14 20.18
C GLY A 141 -1.21 -5.15 19.48
N THR A 142 -1.18 -5.16 18.15
CA THR A 142 0.08 -5.48 17.47
C THR A 142 0.43 -4.28 16.61
N VAL A 143 1.28 -3.45 17.20
CA VAL A 143 1.96 -2.33 16.57
C VAL A 143 2.84 -2.93 15.47
N ILE A 144 2.51 -2.67 14.21
CA ILE A 144 3.50 -2.64 13.15
C ILE A 144 3.59 -1.18 12.72
N THR A 145 4.77 -0.63 12.97
CA THR A 145 5.34 0.64 12.50
C THR A 145 4.42 1.50 11.64
N ALA A 146 4.07 2.66 12.21
CA ALA A 146 3.46 3.79 11.53
C ALA A 146 4.05 3.99 10.13
N GLY A 147 3.28 3.63 9.10
CA GLY A 147 3.45 4.24 7.80
C GLY A 147 3.12 5.71 7.98
N ILE A 148 4.14 6.57 7.88
CA ILE A 148 3.94 8.01 7.74
C ILE A 148 3.03 8.16 6.51
N VAL A 149 1.75 8.48 6.74
CA VAL A 149 0.83 8.81 5.65
C VAL A 149 1.37 10.07 5.02
N ALA A 150 2.11 9.92 3.92
CA ALA A 150 2.71 11.04 3.21
C ALA A 150 1.63 12.11 2.95
N PRO A 151 1.91 13.39 3.25
CA PRO A 151 0.99 14.47 2.93
C PRO A 151 0.86 14.57 1.41
N GLY A 152 -0.17 13.92 0.85
CA GLY A 152 -0.39 13.82 -0.59
C GLY A 152 -1.04 12.51 -1.05
N LEU A 153 -0.98 11.44 -0.25
CA LEU A 153 -1.57 10.15 -0.64
C LEU A 153 -3.11 10.21 -0.73
N THR A 154 -3.74 10.88 0.23
CA THR A 154 -5.21 11.02 0.29
C THR A 154 -5.80 11.76 -0.91
N PRO A 155 -5.33 12.96 -1.32
CA PRO A 155 -5.88 13.65 -2.49
C PRO A 155 -5.65 12.87 -3.79
N ALA A 156 -4.51 12.19 -3.95
CA ALA A 156 -4.27 11.33 -5.11
C ALA A 156 -5.25 10.13 -5.16
N LEU A 157 -5.52 9.51 -4.00
CA LEU A 157 -6.54 8.45 -3.90
C LEU A 157 -7.95 8.98 -4.21
N ALA A 158 -8.31 10.15 -3.70
CA ALA A 158 -9.60 10.76 -3.97
C ALA A 158 -9.81 11.03 -5.47
N GLN A 159 -8.78 11.52 -6.15
CA GLN A 159 -8.81 11.77 -7.59
C GLN A 159 -8.97 10.47 -8.40
N THR A 160 -8.18 9.44 -8.08
CA THR A 160 -8.24 8.15 -8.79
C THR A 160 -9.58 7.44 -8.58
N VAL A 161 -10.10 7.43 -7.35
CA VAL A 161 -11.44 6.92 -7.04
C VAL A 161 -12.51 7.69 -7.83
N GLY A 162 -12.43 9.02 -7.89
CA GLY A 162 -13.37 9.83 -8.66
C GLY A 162 -13.39 9.49 -10.16
N GLN A 163 -12.23 9.17 -10.75
CA GLN A 163 -12.15 8.69 -12.14
C GLN A 163 -12.80 7.31 -12.31
N MET A 164 -12.56 6.39 -11.38
CA MET A 164 -13.18 5.06 -11.39
C MET A 164 -14.71 5.13 -11.22
N GLU A 165 -15.21 6.05 -10.40
CA GLU A 165 -16.66 6.30 -10.26
C GLU A 165 -17.28 6.84 -11.54
N ALA A 166 -16.60 7.76 -12.22
CA ALA A 166 -17.06 8.27 -13.50
C ALA A 166 -17.14 7.16 -14.55
N ALA A 167 -16.13 6.27 -14.59
CA ALA A 167 -16.13 5.10 -15.47
C ALA A 167 -17.27 4.13 -15.11
N PHE A 168 -17.50 3.86 -13.82
CA PHE A 168 -18.59 3.00 -13.36
C PHE A 168 -19.95 3.57 -13.77
N ARG A 169 -20.18 4.88 -13.60
CA ARG A 169 -21.40 5.56 -14.03
C ARG A 169 -21.61 5.51 -15.54
N ALA A 170 -20.54 5.67 -16.32
CA ALA A 170 -20.62 5.58 -17.79
C ALA A 170 -21.02 4.17 -18.27
N GLN A 171 -20.70 3.14 -17.50
CA GLN A 171 -20.97 1.74 -17.83
C GLN A 171 -22.15 1.15 -17.04
N GLU A 172 -22.83 1.97 -16.22
CA GLU A 172 -23.87 1.55 -15.26
C GLU A 172 -25.07 0.87 -15.94
N ASP A 173 -25.34 1.18 -17.21
CA ASP A 173 -26.47 0.65 -17.98
C ASP A 173 -26.20 -0.74 -18.59
N SER A 174 -24.94 -1.17 -18.61
CA SER A 174 -24.56 -2.51 -19.08
C SER A 174 -24.68 -3.59 -18.00
N PHE A 175 -24.85 -3.19 -16.73
CA PHE A 175 -24.95 -4.13 -15.61
C PHE A 175 -26.36 -4.67 -15.42
N GLU A 176 -26.43 -5.93 -14.99
CA GLU A 176 -27.69 -6.54 -14.57
C GLU A 176 -28.27 -5.77 -13.35
N PRO A 177 -29.59 -5.50 -13.29
CA PRO A 177 -30.18 -4.61 -12.28
C PRO A 177 -29.88 -5.00 -10.82
N ALA A 178 -29.79 -6.31 -10.53
CA ALA A 178 -29.48 -6.82 -9.20
C ALA A 178 -28.02 -6.55 -8.77
N MET A 179 -27.07 -6.68 -9.70
CA MET A 179 -25.65 -6.39 -9.45
C MET A 179 -25.42 -4.89 -9.29
N LYS A 180 -26.04 -4.08 -10.16
CA LYS A 180 -26.05 -2.61 -10.07
C LYS A 180 -26.52 -2.12 -8.70
N ALA A 181 -27.65 -2.66 -8.21
CA ALA A 181 -28.20 -2.31 -6.90
C ALA A 181 -27.24 -2.68 -5.75
N THR A 182 -26.59 -3.84 -5.84
CA THR A 182 -25.63 -4.30 -4.82
C THR A 182 -24.40 -3.41 -4.76
N TYR A 183 -23.78 -3.10 -5.91
CA TYR A 183 -22.63 -2.20 -5.97
C TYR A 183 -22.99 -0.79 -5.51
N LYS A 184 -24.11 -0.23 -5.98
CA LYS A 184 -24.56 1.10 -5.57
C LYS A 184 -24.74 1.22 -4.06
N LYS A 185 -25.40 0.24 -3.44
CA LYS A 185 -25.56 0.20 -1.98
C LYS A 185 -24.23 0.13 -1.24
N SER A 186 -23.26 -0.62 -1.77
CA SER A 186 -21.92 -0.70 -1.17
C SER A 186 -21.14 0.61 -1.31
N LEU A 187 -21.26 1.30 -2.45
CA LEU A 187 -20.62 2.59 -2.69
C LEU A 187 -21.22 3.68 -1.80
N GLU A 188 -22.55 3.71 -1.64
CA GLU A 188 -23.23 4.64 -0.73
C GLU A 188 -22.77 4.48 0.72
N ALA A 189 -22.60 3.23 1.19
CA ALA A 189 -22.09 2.95 2.53
C ALA A 189 -20.63 3.39 2.71
N LEU A 190 -19.78 3.20 1.69
CA LEU A 190 -18.39 3.65 1.72
C LEU A 190 -18.27 5.17 1.65
N ASP A 191 -19.13 5.83 0.89
CA ASP A 191 -19.19 7.29 0.80
C ASP A 191 -19.57 7.94 2.12
N GLU A 192 -20.51 7.34 2.84
CA GLU A 192 -20.85 7.76 4.20
C GLU A 192 -19.63 7.66 5.14
N SER A 193 -18.94 6.52 5.12
CA SER A 193 -17.76 6.28 5.96
C SER A 193 -16.60 7.22 5.63
N ILE A 194 -16.36 7.49 4.34
CA ILE A 194 -15.34 8.46 3.91
C ILE A 194 -15.70 9.85 4.41
N ARG A 195 -16.97 10.28 4.27
CA ARG A 195 -17.42 11.60 4.75
C ARG A 195 -17.27 11.76 6.25
N GLU A 196 -17.64 10.74 7.01
CA GLU A 196 -17.48 10.73 8.47
C GLU A 196 -16.01 10.85 8.86
N THR A 197 -15.14 10.06 8.22
CA THR A 197 -13.71 10.03 8.52
C THR A 197 -13.00 11.32 8.10
N MET A 198 -13.39 11.93 6.97
CA MET A 198 -12.91 13.26 6.57
C MET A 198 -13.26 14.31 7.63
N GLY A 199 -14.51 14.34 8.11
CA GLY A 199 -14.93 15.27 9.15
C GLY A 199 -14.18 15.06 10.48
N GLN A 200 -13.76 13.84 10.80
CA GLN A 200 -12.87 13.55 11.94
C GLN A 200 -11.45 14.07 11.71
N CYS A 201 -10.89 13.88 10.51
CA CYS A 201 -9.57 14.39 10.14
C CYS A 201 -9.49 15.92 10.14
N GLU A 202 -10.57 16.60 9.74
CA GLU A 202 -10.66 18.07 9.78
C GLU A 202 -10.69 18.59 11.22
N ARG A 203 -11.39 17.88 12.12
CA ARG A 203 -11.46 18.24 13.55
C ARG A 203 -10.18 17.93 14.31
N HIS A 204 -9.47 16.89 13.92
CA HIS A 204 -8.22 16.44 14.56
C HIS A 204 -7.13 16.15 13.51
N PRO A 205 -6.44 17.18 12.99
CA PRO A 205 -5.44 17.02 11.93
C PRO A 205 -4.24 16.14 12.31
N ASP A 206 -3.92 16.09 13.61
CA ASP A 206 -2.82 15.30 14.16
C ASP A 206 -3.22 13.84 14.48
N ASP A 207 -4.50 13.47 14.29
CA ASP A 207 -4.97 12.10 14.47
C ASP A 207 -4.52 11.23 13.28
N LEU A 208 -3.32 10.67 13.42
CA LEU A 208 -2.73 9.74 12.46
C LEU A 208 -3.61 8.51 12.22
N LEU A 209 -4.38 8.09 13.22
CA LEU A 209 -5.25 6.93 13.12
C LEU A 209 -6.47 7.25 12.25
N ALA A 210 -7.11 8.41 12.44
CA ALA A 210 -8.18 8.88 11.56
C ALA A 210 -7.69 9.02 10.11
N ARG A 211 -6.47 9.55 9.91
CA ARG A 211 -5.86 9.68 8.59
C ARG A 211 -5.60 8.32 7.93
N GLN A 212 -5.18 7.32 8.70
CA GLN A 212 -5.02 5.95 8.23
C GLN A 212 -6.37 5.31 7.86
N TYR A 213 -7.43 5.54 8.64
CA TYR A 213 -8.77 5.09 8.30
C TYR A 213 -9.27 5.70 6.99
N LEU A 214 -8.99 6.98 6.76
CA LEU A 214 -9.39 7.67 5.54
C LEU A 214 -8.72 7.07 4.30
N VAL A 215 -7.41 6.80 4.38
CA VAL A 215 -6.68 6.12 3.30
C VAL A 215 -7.27 4.74 3.02
N ASN A 216 -7.56 3.95 4.06
CA ASN A 216 -8.14 2.62 3.91
C ASN A 216 -9.55 2.66 3.28
N ALA A 217 -10.37 3.62 3.67
CA ALA A 217 -11.71 3.79 3.11
C ALA A 217 -11.67 4.09 1.60
N TYR A 218 -10.77 4.98 1.16
CA TYR A 218 -10.57 5.23 -0.27
C TYR A 218 -10.04 4.01 -1.03
N GLN A 219 -9.09 3.25 -0.46
CA GLN A 219 -8.60 2.01 -1.09
C GLN A 219 -9.74 1.01 -1.27
N THR A 220 -10.56 0.84 -0.24
CA THR A 220 -11.72 -0.07 -0.28
C THR A 220 -12.71 0.34 -1.37
N LYS A 221 -12.98 1.64 -1.52
CA LYS A 221 -13.86 2.14 -2.59
C LYS A 221 -13.29 1.90 -3.99
N ALA A 222 -11.98 2.12 -4.19
CA ALA A 222 -11.30 1.83 -5.44
C ALA A 222 -11.42 0.35 -5.83
N GLU A 223 -11.32 -0.57 -4.86
CA GLU A 223 -11.44 -2.01 -5.09
C GLU A 223 -12.83 -2.43 -5.54
N VAL A 224 -13.87 -1.88 -4.89
CA VAL A 224 -15.26 -2.15 -5.27
C VAL A 224 -15.50 -1.69 -6.70
N LEU A 225 -15.05 -0.49 -7.06
CA LEU A 225 -15.19 0.05 -8.41
C LEU A 225 -14.38 -0.75 -9.44
N ALA A 226 -13.15 -1.13 -9.12
CA ALA A 226 -12.32 -1.97 -10.00
C ALA A 226 -13.00 -3.31 -10.28
N SER A 227 -13.54 -3.98 -9.26
CA SER A 227 -14.27 -5.24 -9.45
C SER A 227 -15.49 -5.06 -10.34
N ALA A 228 -16.28 -4.00 -10.12
CA ALA A 228 -17.44 -3.71 -10.96
C ALA A 228 -17.04 -3.51 -12.42
N LEU A 229 -15.96 -2.76 -12.69
CA LEU A 229 -15.47 -2.51 -14.05
C LEU A 229 -14.83 -3.74 -14.72
N GLU A 230 -14.38 -4.73 -13.95
CA GLU A 230 -13.92 -6.01 -14.50
C GLU A 230 -15.10 -6.87 -14.99
N PHE A 231 -16.24 -6.86 -14.27
CA PHE A 231 -17.42 -7.63 -14.64
C PHE A 231 -18.16 -7.08 -15.87
N SER A 232 -17.90 -5.83 -16.26
CA SER A 232 -18.54 -5.20 -17.42
C SER A 232 -17.76 -5.37 -18.72
N ARG A 233 -16.59 -6.02 -18.69
CA ARG A 233 -15.77 -6.33 -19.87
C ARG A 233 -16.05 -7.75 -20.38
#